data_AF-A0A6L7S2M7-F1
#
_entry.id   AF-A0A6L7S2M7-F1
#
_cell.length_a   1.000
_cell.length_b   1.000
_cell.length_c   1.000
_cell.angle_alpha   90.00
_cell.angle_beta   90.00
_cell.angle_gamma   90.00
#
_symmetry.space_group_name_H-M   'P 1'
#
loop_
_entity.id
_entity.type
_entity.pdbx_description
1 polymer ?
#
loop_
_entity_poly.entity_id
_entity_poly.type
_entity_poly.pdbx_seq_one_letter_code
_entity_poly.pdbx_strand_id
1 'polypeptide(L)'
;MRTRGLDSNGIYGVFYAVNDLGTAIAETRHHREQFLSATAQARMELDMRVYLVDLDGDLHDMRGLKAAQPLVCHNDNHAAGRQLARTLREAGSNGIAFDSVRRTGGECVAVFRPPLLSNARQERHLCYVWNGQRVETVYEKREIGQGDQS
;
A
#
# COMPACT_ATOMS: atom_id res chain seq x y z
N MET A 1 2.31 3.06 -4.02
CA MET A 1 1.37 3.95 -3.28
C MET A 1 2.09 4.45 -2.03
N ARG A 2 2.04 5.75 -1.70
CA ARG A 2 2.72 6.30 -0.51
C ARG A 2 1.69 6.50 0.61
N THR A 3 1.61 5.59 1.57
CA THR A 3 0.91 5.84 2.84
C THR A 3 1.96 6.07 3.92
N ARG A 4 2.23 7.34 4.25
CA ARG A 4 3.10 7.70 5.36
C ARG A 4 2.27 7.57 6.65
N GLY A 5 2.36 6.42 7.33
CA GLY A 5 1.86 6.29 8.69
C GLY A 5 2.92 6.82 9.66
N LEU A 6 2.66 7.96 10.29
CA LEU A 6 3.46 8.44 11.42
C LEU A 6 2.99 7.69 12.67
N ASP A 7 3.92 7.05 13.39
CA ASP A 7 3.64 6.63 14.77
C ASP A 7 3.70 7.86 15.70
N SER A 8 3.04 7.77 16.85
CA SER A 8 2.75 8.86 17.79
C SER A 8 3.99 9.55 18.40
N ASN A 9 5.21 9.16 18.02
CA ASN A 9 6.45 9.79 18.45
C ASN A 9 7.12 10.62 17.35
N GLY A 10 6.57 10.67 16.13
CA GLY A 10 6.99 11.61 15.08
C GLY A 10 8.36 11.35 14.44
N ILE A 11 9.07 10.28 14.81
CA ILE A 11 10.47 10.12 14.39
C ILE A 11 10.62 9.20 13.15
N TYR A 12 9.75 8.21 12.88
CA TYR A 12 9.98 7.29 11.76
C TYR A 12 8.71 6.82 11.05
N GLY A 13 8.62 7.04 9.73
CA GLY A 13 7.52 6.55 8.90
C GLY A 13 7.82 5.20 8.26
N VAL A 14 6.89 4.24 8.34
CA VAL A 14 6.97 2.97 7.59
C VAL A 14 6.49 3.21 6.16
N PHE A 15 7.25 2.74 5.18
CA PHE A 15 6.84 2.77 3.78
C PHE A 15 6.26 1.41 3.38
N TYR A 16 5.01 1.43 2.90
CA TYR A 16 4.34 0.25 2.40
C TYR A 16 4.38 0.22 0.87
N ALA A 17 4.84 -0.88 0.31
CA ALA A 17 4.82 -1.16 -1.12
C ALA A 17 4.23 -2.54 -1.37
N VAL A 18 3.87 -2.79 -2.62
CA VAL A 18 3.32 -4.06 -3.08
C VAL A 18 3.97 -4.40 -4.41
N ASN A 19 4.08 -5.69 -4.69
CA ASN A 19 4.86 -6.17 -5.83
C ASN A 19 4.11 -6.04 -7.17
N ASP A 20 2.79 -5.88 -7.15
CA ASP A 20 1.99 -5.80 -8.36
C ASP A 20 0.84 -4.79 -8.28
N LEU A 21 0.42 -4.31 -9.44
CA LEU A 21 -0.61 -3.28 -9.58
C LEU A 21 -1.99 -3.74 -9.06
N GLY A 22 -2.36 -5.00 -9.26
CA GLY A 22 -3.65 -5.53 -8.81
C GLY A 22 -3.76 -5.51 -7.29
N THR A 23 -2.68 -5.89 -6.60
CA THR A 23 -2.58 -5.80 -5.15
C THR A 23 -2.58 -4.34 -4.69
N ALA A 24 -1.89 -3.44 -5.41
CA ALA A 24 -1.89 -2.01 -5.10
C ALA A 24 -3.29 -1.41 -5.15
N ILE A 25 -4.07 -1.77 -6.17
CA ILE A 25 -5.45 -1.33 -6.33
C ILE A 25 -6.33 -1.89 -5.21
N ALA A 26 -6.18 -3.18 -4.87
CA ALA A 26 -6.97 -3.81 -3.81
C ALA A 26 -6.75 -3.15 -2.45
N GLU A 27 -5.49 -2.93 -2.05
CA GLU A 27 -5.14 -2.25 -0.78
C GLU A 27 -5.64 -0.80 -0.78
N THR A 28 -5.38 -0.05 -1.85
CA THR A 28 -5.79 1.35 -1.97
C THR A 28 -7.31 1.49 -1.91
N ARG A 29 -8.03 0.65 -2.65
CA ARG A 29 -9.49 0.64 -2.71
C ARG A 29 -10.07 0.43 -1.32
N HIS A 30 -9.61 -0.60 -0.61
CA HIS A 30 -10.08 -0.90 0.74
C HIS A 30 -9.93 0.29 1.69
N HIS A 31 -8.77 0.93 1.72
CA HIS A 31 -8.52 2.09 2.59
C HIS A 31 -9.34 3.32 2.18
N ARG A 32 -9.52 3.55 0.87
CA ARG A 32 -10.36 4.65 0.36
C ARG A 32 -11.82 4.42 0.68
N GLU A 33 -12.35 3.23 0.45
CA GLU A 33 -13.74 2.89 0.76
C GLU A 33 -14.04 3.05 2.25
N GLN A 34 -13.14 2.58 3.14
CA GLN A 34 -13.29 2.80 4.58
C GLN A 34 -13.35 4.29 4.94
N PHE A 35 -12.42 5.09 4.42
CA PHE A 35 -12.36 6.52 4.71
C PHE A 35 -13.61 7.28 4.22
N LEU A 36 -14.03 7.02 2.98
CA LEU A 36 -15.20 7.68 2.37
C LEU A 36 -16.50 7.27 3.07
N SER A 37 -16.61 5.99 3.46
CA SER A 37 -17.74 5.49 4.25
C SER A 37 -17.81 6.15 5.62
N ALA A 38 -16.67 6.21 6.33
CA ALA A 38 -16.59 6.81 7.67
C ALA A 38 -16.91 8.31 7.68
N THR A 39 -16.75 8.98 6.54
CA THR A 39 -17.04 10.41 6.36
C THR A 39 -18.31 10.67 5.54
N ALA A 40 -19.13 9.63 5.30
CA ALA A 40 -20.41 9.68 4.59
C ALA A 40 -20.36 10.45 3.26
N GLN A 41 -19.29 10.26 2.48
CA GLN A 41 -19.07 11.01 1.24
C GLN A 41 -20.08 10.59 0.16
N ALA A 42 -20.63 11.59 -0.54
CA ALA A 42 -21.47 11.38 -1.71
C ALA A 42 -20.69 10.75 -2.87
N ARG A 43 -21.39 10.38 -3.95
CA ARG A 43 -20.77 9.85 -5.17
C ARG A 43 -19.68 10.81 -5.68
N MET A 44 -18.53 10.27 -6.06
CA MET A 44 -17.41 11.07 -6.56
C MET A 44 -16.41 10.23 -7.35
N GLU A 45 -15.54 10.91 -8.09
CA GLU A 45 -14.35 10.31 -8.69
C GLU A 45 -13.11 10.72 -7.89
N LEU A 46 -12.19 9.77 -7.71
CA LEU A 46 -10.94 9.96 -6.98
C LEU A 46 -9.76 9.70 -7.89
N ASP A 47 -8.93 10.72 -8.07
CA ASP A 47 -7.68 10.60 -8.80
C ASP A 47 -6.56 10.07 -7.92
N MET A 48 -5.96 8.98 -8.40
CA MET A 48 -4.92 8.23 -7.73
C MET A 48 -3.68 8.15 -8.62
N ARG A 49 -2.51 8.10 -8.00
CA ARG A 49 -1.22 7.99 -8.69
C ARG A 49 -0.52 6.72 -8.27
N VAL A 50 -0.04 5.97 -9.27
CA VAL A 50 0.83 4.81 -9.05
C VAL A 50 2.27 5.30 -9.09
N TYR A 51 3.01 4.93 -8.05
CA TYR A 51 4.45 5.18 -7.95
C TYR A 51 5.17 3.84 -7.88
N LEU A 52 6.17 3.69 -8.74
CA LEU A 52 7.15 2.63 -8.67
C LEU A 52 8.35 3.11 -7.86
N VAL A 53 8.92 2.22 -7.08
CA VAL A 53 10.14 2.42 -6.31
C VAL A 53 10.97 1.16 -6.44
N ASP A 54 12.27 1.32 -6.53
CA ASP A 54 13.20 0.21 -6.51
C ASP A 54 13.59 -0.02 -5.05
N LEU A 55 13.45 -1.26 -4.58
CA LEU A 55 13.76 -1.66 -3.21
C LEU A 55 15.00 -2.54 -3.24
N ASP A 56 16.06 -2.08 -2.60
CA ASP A 56 17.30 -2.83 -2.44
C ASP A 56 17.57 -3.05 -0.95
N GLY A 57 17.55 -4.32 -0.53
CA GLY A 57 17.83 -4.72 0.84
C GLY A 57 17.10 -5.99 1.28
N ASP A 58 17.70 -6.68 2.24
CA ASP A 58 17.14 -7.91 2.78
C ASP A 58 15.95 -7.63 3.70
N LEU A 59 14.81 -8.25 3.41
CA LEU A 59 13.61 -8.18 4.24
C LEU A 59 13.41 -9.50 4.99
N HIS A 60 12.77 -9.43 6.16
CA HIS A 60 12.27 -10.63 6.82
C HIS A 60 11.11 -11.21 6.01
N ASP A 61 11.28 -12.42 5.49
CA ASP A 61 10.26 -13.10 4.71
C ASP A 61 9.24 -13.79 5.62
N MET A 62 8.00 -13.35 5.54
CA MET A 62 6.86 -13.94 6.24
C MET A 62 5.78 -14.44 5.27
N ARG A 63 6.09 -14.54 3.98
CA ARG A 63 5.16 -15.07 2.97
C ARG A 63 4.91 -16.56 3.21
N GLY A 64 3.69 -17.01 2.93
CA GLY A 64 3.26 -18.38 3.19
C GLY A 64 3.04 -18.73 4.67
N LEU A 65 3.38 -17.84 5.61
CA LEU A 65 3.17 -18.06 7.04
C LEU A 65 1.75 -17.75 7.50
N LYS A 66 0.84 -17.34 6.61
CA LYS A 66 -0.57 -17.08 6.94
C LYS A 66 -1.26 -18.25 7.66
N ALA A 67 -0.96 -19.49 7.25
CA ALA A 67 -1.51 -20.69 7.88
C ALA A 67 -0.90 -20.97 9.26
N ALA A 68 0.34 -20.55 9.50
CA ALA A 68 1.08 -20.78 10.74
C ALA A 68 0.88 -19.64 11.77
N GLN A 69 0.61 -18.40 11.34
CA GLN A 69 0.47 -17.23 12.21
C GLN A 69 -0.70 -16.31 11.80
N PRO A 70 -1.96 -16.75 12.00
CA PRO A 70 -3.16 -16.03 11.54
C PRO A 70 -3.33 -14.64 12.16
N LEU A 71 -2.83 -14.44 13.39
CA LEU A 71 -2.93 -13.17 14.14
C LEU A 71 -2.13 -12.02 13.49
N VAL A 72 -1.04 -12.31 12.77
CA VAL A 72 -0.22 -11.29 12.11
C VAL A 72 -0.90 -10.78 10.84
N CYS A 73 -1.73 -11.63 10.21
CA CYS A 73 -2.41 -11.39 8.93
C CYS A 73 -3.93 -11.24 9.08
N HIS A 74 -4.43 -10.83 10.25
CA HIS A 74 -5.87 -10.63 10.46
C HIS A 74 -6.41 -9.38 9.77
N ASN A 75 -7.55 -9.53 9.10
CA ASN A 75 -8.21 -8.51 8.27
C ASN A 75 -8.58 -7.23 9.02
N ASP A 76 -8.85 -7.33 10.33
CA ASP A 76 -9.39 -6.24 11.16
C ASP A 76 -8.56 -5.94 12.41
N ASN A 77 -7.57 -6.78 12.77
CA ASN A 77 -6.74 -6.58 13.96
C ASN A 77 -5.25 -6.72 13.67
N HIS A 78 -4.68 -5.67 13.06
CA HIS A 78 -3.24 -5.55 12.79
C HIS A 78 -2.38 -5.26 14.03
N ALA A 79 -2.90 -5.43 15.26
CA ALA A 79 -2.13 -5.14 16.48
C ALA A 79 -0.90 -6.05 16.62
N ALA A 80 -1.05 -7.35 16.42
CA ALA A 80 0.05 -8.31 16.49
C ALA A 80 1.09 -8.08 15.38
N GLY A 81 0.64 -7.80 14.14
CA GLY A 81 1.54 -7.44 13.04
C GLY A 81 2.29 -6.13 13.28
N ARG A 82 1.63 -5.12 13.86
CA ARG A 82 2.29 -3.85 14.26
C ARG A 82 3.30 -4.08 15.38
N GLN A 83 3.00 -4.94 16.35
CA GLN A 83 3.93 -5.27 17.43
C GLN A 83 5.16 -6.00 16.88
N LEU A 84 4.98 -7.01 16.02
CA LEU A 84 6.08 -7.70 15.36
C LEU A 84 6.94 -6.75 14.51
N ALA A 85 6.30 -5.86 13.74
CA ALA A 85 7.01 -4.83 12.97
C ALA A 85 7.82 -3.89 13.87
N ARG A 86 7.30 -3.51 15.04
CA ARG A 86 8.03 -2.70 16.02
C ARG A 86 9.24 -3.46 16.59
N THR A 87 9.06 -4.71 17.00
CA THR A 87 10.15 -5.55 17.52
C THR A 87 11.25 -5.76 16.48
N LEU A 88 10.89 -6.09 15.24
CA LEU A 88 11.87 -6.27 14.16
C LEU A 88 12.60 -4.96 13.83
N ARG A 89 11.89 -3.83 13.86
CA ARG A 89 12.49 -2.51 13.70
C ARG A 89 13.51 -2.20 14.81
N GLU A 90 13.15 -2.43 16.07
CA GLU A 90 14.03 -2.23 17.23
C GLU A 90 15.27 -3.13 17.17
N ALA A 91 15.13 -4.33 16.60
CA ALA A 91 16.23 -5.25 16.32
C ALA A 91 17.10 -4.86 15.10
N GLY A 92 16.80 -3.74 14.42
CA GLY A 92 17.59 -3.24 13.30
C GLY A 92 17.25 -3.83 11.93
N SER A 93 16.09 -4.48 11.78
CA SER A 93 15.60 -4.97 10.50
C SER A 93 15.35 -3.83 9.50
N ASN A 94 15.57 -4.14 8.23
CA ASN A 94 15.28 -3.28 7.08
C ASN A 94 13.78 -3.22 6.75
N GLY A 95 13.05 -4.29 7.04
CA GLY A 95 11.64 -4.42 6.74
C GLY A 95 11.17 -5.87 6.69
N ILE A 96 9.95 -6.06 6.19
CA ILE A 96 9.24 -7.34 6.18
C ILE A 96 8.51 -7.51 4.83
N ALA A 97 8.60 -8.70 4.23
CA ALA A 97 7.75 -9.14 3.13
C ALA A 97 6.65 -10.09 3.65
N PHE A 98 5.41 -9.92 3.21
CA PHE A 98 4.26 -10.69 3.68
C PHE A 98 3.16 -10.79 2.61
N ASP A 99 2.29 -11.79 2.74
CA ASP A 99 1.17 -11.96 1.81
C ASP A 99 0.09 -10.89 1.99
N SER A 100 -0.37 -10.28 0.90
CA SER A 100 -1.51 -9.34 0.91
C SER A 100 -2.74 -10.01 1.49
N VAL A 101 -3.40 -9.34 2.44
CA VAL A 101 -4.65 -9.83 3.02
C VAL A 101 -5.83 -9.57 2.07
N ARG A 102 -5.70 -8.60 1.14
CA ARG A 102 -6.77 -8.18 0.24
C ARG A 102 -6.77 -8.92 -1.09
N ARG A 103 -5.64 -9.51 -1.50
CA ARG A 103 -5.54 -10.27 -2.75
C ARG A 103 -4.75 -11.56 -2.55
N THR A 104 -5.39 -12.69 -2.85
CA THR A 104 -4.74 -14.00 -2.88
C THR A 104 -3.59 -14.00 -3.89
N GLY A 105 -2.40 -14.43 -3.47
CA GLY A 105 -1.18 -14.40 -4.28
C GLY A 105 -0.55 -13.00 -4.41
N GLY A 106 -1.13 -11.97 -3.79
CA GLY A 106 -0.51 -10.65 -3.71
C GLY A 106 0.57 -10.62 -2.63
N GLU A 107 1.62 -9.86 -2.86
CA GLU A 107 2.74 -9.67 -1.92
C GLU A 107 2.88 -8.20 -1.55
N CYS A 108 3.11 -7.96 -0.26
CA CYS A 108 3.28 -6.64 0.33
C CYS A 108 4.62 -6.57 1.07
N VAL A 109 5.20 -5.38 1.11
CA VAL A 109 6.40 -5.09 1.89
C VAL A 109 6.16 -3.90 2.81
N ALA A 110 6.70 -3.99 4.02
CA ALA A 110 6.79 -2.89 4.97
C ALA A 110 8.27 -2.57 5.18
N VAL A 111 8.70 -1.40 4.69
CA VAL A 111 10.09 -0.94 4.73
C VAL A 111 10.26 0.06 5.86
N PHE A 112 11.18 -0.23 6.78
CA PHE A 112 11.43 0.59 7.97
C PHE A 112 12.50 1.64 7.75
N ARG A 113 13.35 1.46 6.73
CA ARG A 113 14.49 2.34 6.43
C ARG A 113 14.35 2.99 5.05
N PRO A 114 14.10 4.31 4.99
CA PRO A 114 13.98 5.04 3.72
C PRO A 114 15.15 4.91 2.74
N PRO A 115 16.44 4.80 3.16
CA PRO A 115 17.55 4.66 2.22
C PRO A 115 17.52 3.43 1.32
N LEU A 116 16.71 2.41 1.67
CA LEU A 116 16.54 1.20 0.86
C LEU A 116 15.66 1.43 -0.38
N LEU A 117 14.98 2.57 -0.44
CA LEU A 117 14.06 2.92 -1.52
C LEU A 117 14.73 3.95 -2.43
N SER A 118 14.81 3.60 -3.70
CA SER A 118 15.40 4.45 -4.74
C SER A 118 14.50 4.55 -5.96
N ASN A 119 14.88 5.40 -6.92
CA ASN A 119 14.24 5.52 -8.23
C ASN A 119 12.71 5.69 -8.18
N ALA A 120 12.23 6.54 -7.26
CA ALA A 120 10.81 6.81 -7.10
C ALA A 120 10.27 7.56 -8.33
N ARG A 121 9.44 6.88 -9.12
CA ARG A 121 8.88 7.41 -10.36
C ARG A 121 7.38 7.23 -10.41
N GLN A 122 6.69 8.25 -10.90
CA GLN A 122 5.27 8.14 -11.20
C GLN A 122 5.09 7.36 -12.49
N GLU A 123 4.20 6.38 -12.49
CA GLU A 123 4.05 5.47 -13.63
C GLU A 123 2.71 5.66 -14.34
N ARG A 124 1.57 5.62 -13.63
CA ARG A 124 0.26 5.89 -14.22
C ARG A 124 -0.71 6.61 -13.27
N HIS A 125 -1.76 7.18 -13.85
CA HIS A 125 -2.90 7.72 -13.13
C HIS A 125 -4.07 6.75 -13.16
N LEU A 126 -4.74 6.60 -12.03
CA LEU A 126 -5.96 5.81 -11.90
C LEU A 126 -7.10 6.71 -11.44
N CYS A 127 -8.32 6.36 -11.82
CA CYS A 127 -9.54 7.01 -11.38
C CYS A 127 -10.45 6.00 -10.69
N TYR A 128 -10.81 6.24 -9.44
CA TYR A 128 -11.71 5.36 -8.69
C TYR A 128 -13.09 6.00 -8.66
N VAL A 129 -14.09 5.32 -9.20
CA VAL A 129 -15.48 5.78 -9.19
C VAL A 129 -16.15 5.30 -7.91
N TRP A 130 -16.36 6.20 -6.95
CA TRP A 130 -17.07 5.93 -5.70
C TRP A 130 -18.57 6.23 -5.89
N ASN A 131 -19.43 5.25 -5.61
CA ASN A 131 -20.87 5.39 -5.81
C ASN A 131 -21.64 5.89 -4.56
N GLY A 132 -20.94 6.20 -3.46
CA GLY A 132 -21.55 6.51 -2.15
C GLY A 132 -21.44 5.37 -1.12
N GLN A 133 -21.09 4.15 -1.55
CA GLN A 133 -20.97 2.98 -0.68
C GLN A 133 -19.73 2.12 -0.96
N ARG A 134 -19.31 2.03 -2.23
CA ARG A 134 -18.10 1.32 -2.66
C ARG A 134 -17.50 1.98 -3.90
N VAL A 135 -16.23 1.70 -4.15
CA VAL A 135 -15.63 1.96 -5.46
C VAL A 135 -16.24 0.94 -6.42
N GLU A 136 -16.96 1.41 -7.42
CA GLU A 136 -17.63 0.57 -8.40
C GLU A 136 -16.66 0.14 -9.51
N THR A 137 -15.91 1.12 -10.02
CA THR A 137 -15.01 0.92 -11.17
C THR A 137 -13.68 1.64 -10.93
N VAL A 138 -12.61 1.07 -11.48
CA VAL A 138 -11.28 1.70 -11.53
C VAL A 138 -10.87 1.82 -12.98
N TYR A 139 -10.58 3.05 -13.42
CA TYR A 139 -10.06 3.34 -14.76
C TYR A 139 -8.58 3.71 -14.70
N GLU A 140 -7.86 3.44 -15.79
CA GLU A 140 -6.55 4.05 -16.04
C GLU A 140 -6.76 5.34 -16.85
N LYS A 141 -6.26 6.47 -16.34
CA LYS A 141 -6.29 7.74 -17.06
C LYS A 141 -5.06 7.83 -17.95
N ARG A 142 -5.30 8.08 -19.24
CA ARG A 142 -4.26 8.35 -20.24
C ARG A 142 -4.48 9.73 -20.83
N GLU A 143 -3.41 10.49 -20.93
CA GLU A 143 -3.40 11.73 -21.70
C GLU A 143 -3.42 11.36 -23.19
N ILE A 144 -4.30 12.03 -23.96
CA ILE A 144 -4.35 11.87 -25.41
C ILE A 144 -3.79 13.15 -26.03
N GLY A 145 -2.57 13.05 -26.56
CA GLY A 145 -1.87 14.11 -27.28
C GLY A 145 -0.91 14.94 -26.41
N GLN A 146 0.39 14.72 -26.58
CA GLN A 146 1.30 15.86 -26.66
C GLN A 146 1.23 16.29 -28.13
N GLY A 147 0.81 17.51 -28.42
CA GLY A 147 1.11 18.08 -29.73
C GLY A 147 2.62 18.01 -29.92
N ASP A 148 3.06 17.44 -31.04
CA ASP A 148 4.41 17.64 -31.57
C ASP A 148 4.73 19.14 -31.45
N GLN A 149 5.60 19.50 -30.53
CA GLN A 149 6.32 20.77 -30.65
C GLN A 149 7.60 20.44 -31.41
N SER A 150 7.53 20.82 -32.68
CA SER A 150 8.60 20.80 -33.69
C SER A 150 9.84 21.59 -33.26
#